data_AF-A0A9W5XK90-F1
#
_entry.id   AF-A0A9W5XK90-F1
#
_cell.length_a   1.000
_cell.length_b   1.000
_cell.length_c   1.000
_cell.angle_alpha   90.00
_cell.angle_beta   90.00
_cell.angle_gamma   90.00
#
_symmetry.space_group_name_H-M   'P 1'
#
loop_
_entity.id
_entity.type
_entity.pdbx_description
1 polymer ?
#
loop_
_entity_poly.entity_id
_entity_poly.type
_entity_poly.pdbx_seq_one_letter_code
_entity_poly.pdbx_strand_id
1 'polypeptide(L)'
;MKHRAVGAVLFGGGVLLLALAAGLVFVVKPAMTKLPYDLESSTSVAEARAATFLQITNGAVDIVDQTDLRSTVQVTPERAKTAALSGDLAGDAVVWRVGQTVERTDTKALVSAYGAELALDRVSAAAVEWNEQFLDESGTPETVSFAGQVYKFPFNSAKDNYEVFDRDLRQTRMAEFKGTEDINGIEAYRYEQVITDEKLPLATDRVALLLGALAPGSTSGDVVYSNTRTVWVDPVTGSYLKVREQQKKVLVPNTGTPVTLLDADFSYNEETVASSVDRAKESRNQLNILGVFAPLGLAVLGLVLILVGLLVSRSRTPATVARHAAADPAPTRVDQPPVRDDARPGGPLTDEIPPASTNWKSEEPTVPSQRSAQGESEKQ
;
A
#
# COMPACT_ATOMS: atom_id res chain seq x y z
N MET A 1 -51.16 4.67 14.93
CA MET A 1 -50.22 5.16 13.90
C MET A 1 -48.77 5.21 14.41
N LYS A 2 -48.50 5.68 15.63
CA LYS A 2 -47.14 5.81 16.20
C LYS A 2 -46.28 4.52 16.18
N HIS A 3 -46.84 3.36 16.57
CA HIS A 3 -46.09 2.08 16.55
C HIS A 3 -45.65 1.61 15.16
N ARG A 4 -46.40 1.96 14.09
CA ARG A 4 -46.04 1.61 12.71
C ARG A 4 -44.87 2.46 12.20
N ALA A 5 -44.85 3.75 12.56
CA ALA A 5 -43.73 4.64 12.24
C ALA A 5 -42.46 4.19 12.98
N VAL A 6 -42.56 3.87 14.27
CA VAL A 6 -41.43 3.36 15.06
C VAL A 6 -40.91 2.03 14.51
N GLY A 7 -41.79 1.07 14.22
CA GLY A 7 -41.38 -0.21 13.61
C GLY A 7 -40.70 -0.04 12.25
N ALA A 8 -41.19 0.87 11.41
CA ALA A 8 -40.59 1.17 10.10
C ALA A 8 -39.21 1.84 10.23
N VAL A 9 -39.04 2.78 11.18
CA VAL A 9 -37.75 3.43 11.46
C VAL A 9 -36.73 2.40 11.96
N LEU A 10 -37.11 1.52 12.88
CA LEU A 10 -36.23 0.46 13.38
C LEU A 10 -35.82 -0.52 12.28
N PHE A 11 -36.77 -0.94 11.45
CA PHE A 11 -36.49 -1.80 10.31
C PHE A 11 -35.55 -1.13 9.30
N GLY A 12 -35.85 0.12 8.90
CA GLY A 12 -35.01 0.88 7.98
C GLY A 12 -33.60 1.13 8.52
N GLY A 13 -33.48 1.46 9.81
CA GLY A 13 -32.20 1.59 10.49
C GLY A 13 -31.42 0.28 10.50
N GLY A 14 -32.07 -0.85 10.77
CA GLY A 14 -31.39 -2.14 10.75
C GLY A 14 -30.91 -2.55 9.35
N VAL A 15 -31.68 -2.26 8.29
CA VAL A 15 -31.25 -2.46 6.89
C VAL A 15 -30.06 -1.55 6.56
N LEU A 16 -30.07 -0.29 6.99
CA LEU A 16 -28.94 0.63 6.80
C LEU A 16 -27.66 0.11 7.47
N LEU A 17 -27.75 -0.39 8.71
CA LEU A 17 -26.58 -0.97 9.41
C LEU A 17 -26.03 -2.20 8.68
N LEU A 18 -26.89 -3.06 8.13
CA LEU A 18 -26.44 -4.19 7.30
C LEU A 18 -25.76 -3.72 6.02
N ALA A 19 -26.28 -2.68 5.37
CA ALA A 19 -25.64 -2.09 4.19
C ALA A 19 -24.26 -1.50 4.52
N LEU A 20 -24.12 -0.82 5.67
CA LEU A 20 -22.83 -0.32 6.15
C LEU A 20 -21.86 -1.46 6.48
N ALA A 21 -22.32 -2.52 7.14
CA ALA A 21 -21.52 -3.71 7.41
C ALA A 21 -21.00 -4.35 6.11
N ALA A 22 -21.87 -4.47 5.10
CA ALA A 22 -21.49 -4.95 3.77
C ALA A 22 -20.46 -4.02 3.11
N GLY A 23 -20.64 -2.70 3.18
CA GLY A 23 -19.67 -1.73 2.69
C GLY A 23 -18.28 -1.89 3.31
N LEU A 24 -18.21 -2.10 4.63
CA LEU A 24 -16.93 -2.36 5.30
C LEU A 24 -16.25 -3.64 4.78
N VAL A 25 -17.01 -4.73 4.60
CA VAL A 25 -16.45 -6.04 4.18
C VAL A 25 -16.05 -6.04 2.70
N PHE A 26 -16.87 -5.49 1.82
CA PHE A 26 -16.68 -5.61 0.37
C PHE A 26 -15.94 -4.44 -0.26
N VAL A 27 -15.87 -3.28 0.42
CA VAL A 27 -15.19 -2.09 -0.11
C VAL A 27 -13.97 -1.72 0.73
N VAL A 28 -14.16 -1.53 2.05
CA VAL A 28 -13.08 -1.01 2.92
C VAL A 28 -12.00 -2.06 3.16
N LYS A 29 -12.36 -3.29 3.52
CA LYS A 29 -11.38 -4.34 3.80
C LYS A 29 -10.44 -4.62 2.62
N PRO A 30 -10.92 -4.84 1.37
CA PRO A 30 -10.02 -5.01 0.22
C PRO A 30 -9.15 -3.78 -0.06
N ALA A 31 -9.66 -2.58 0.22
CA ALA A 31 -8.90 -1.35 0.05
C ALA A 31 -7.76 -1.20 1.08
N MET A 32 -7.92 -1.76 2.28
CA MET A 32 -6.92 -1.74 3.35
C MET A 32 -5.87 -2.85 3.23
N THR A 33 -6.14 -3.94 2.51
CA THR A 33 -5.20 -5.06 2.30
C THR A 33 -4.36 -4.90 1.04
N LYS A 34 -4.04 -3.66 0.70
CA LYS A 34 -3.15 -3.29 -0.41
C LYS A 34 -2.33 -2.06 -0.01
N LEU A 35 -1.23 -1.79 -0.71
CA LEU A 35 -0.40 -0.62 -0.44
C LEU A 35 -1.24 0.67 -0.49
N PRO A 36 -1.28 1.47 0.59
CA PRO A 36 -1.92 2.78 0.59
C PRO A 36 -1.15 3.78 -0.27
N TYR A 37 -1.85 4.77 -0.79
CA TYR A 37 -1.24 5.89 -1.53
C TYR A 37 -0.58 6.91 -0.62
N ASP A 38 -1.04 6.98 0.62
CA ASP A 38 -0.77 8.04 1.58
C ASP A 38 0.17 7.61 2.71
N LEU A 39 0.86 6.48 2.54
CA LEU A 39 1.86 6.00 3.50
C LEU A 39 2.82 7.12 3.91
N GLU A 40 3.15 7.13 5.20
CA GLU A 40 4.21 7.98 5.72
C GLU A 40 5.58 7.41 5.36
N SER A 41 6.56 8.29 5.33
CA SER A 41 7.95 7.86 5.12
C SER A 41 8.40 7.00 6.29
N SER A 42 9.24 6.01 6.01
CA SER A 42 9.80 5.13 7.03
C SER A 42 11.32 5.15 7.00
N THR A 43 11.91 4.99 8.18
CA THR A 43 13.35 4.86 8.34
C THR A 43 13.65 3.56 9.07
N SER A 44 14.68 2.85 8.62
CA SER A 44 15.17 1.62 9.24
C SER A 44 16.68 1.70 9.38
N VAL A 45 17.19 1.27 10.53
CA VAL A 45 18.61 1.29 10.84
C VAL A 45 19.10 -0.13 11.08
N ALA A 46 20.14 -0.52 10.35
CA ALA A 46 20.89 -1.74 10.58
C ALA A 46 22.32 -1.42 11.01
N GLU A 47 22.90 -2.26 11.86
CA GLU A 47 24.27 -2.15 12.34
C GLU A 47 25.06 -3.40 11.95
N ALA A 48 26.32 -3.22 11.57
CA ALA A 48 27.28 -4.30 11.42
C ALA A 48 28.45 -4.05 12.36
N ARG A 49 28.81 -5.05 13.15
CA ARG A 49 29.92 -4.99 14.11
C ARG A 49 31.18 -5.57 13.50
N ALA A 50 32.32 -4.98 13.82
CA ALA A 50 33.64 -5.46 13.42
C ALA A 50 33.76 -5.79 11.92
N ALA A 51 33.18 -4.95 11.06
CA ALA A 51 33.14 -5.17 9.62
C ALA A 51 34.50 -4.87 8.96
N THR A 52 34.74 -5.53 7.83
CA THR A 52 35.79 -5.17 6.87
C THR A 52 35.15 -4.49 5.67
N PHE A 53 35.67 -3.35 5.24
CA PHE A 53 35.10 -2.64 4.09
C PHE A 53 36.14 -1.75 3.40
N LEU A 54 35.91 -1.52 2.11
CA LEU A 54 36.61 -0.53 1.31
C LEU A 54 36.14 0.88 1.69
N GLN A 55 37.07 1.74 2.05
CA GLN A 55 36.85 3.16 2.28
C GLN A 55 37.56 3.96 1.18
N ILE A 56 36.84 4.91 0.58
CA ILE A 56 37.45 5.91 -0.30
C ILE A 56 37.50 7.24 0.45
N THR A 57 38.69 7.80 0.64
CA THR A 57 38.89 9.10 1.28
C THR A 57 39.77 9.97 0.40
N ASN A 58 39.25 11.08 -0.12
CA ASN A 58 39.99 12.00 -1.00
C ASN A 58 40.66 11.30 -2.20
N GLY A 59 40.02 10.27 -2.75
CA GLY A 59 40.54 9.48 -3.88
C GLY A 59 41.54 8.38 -3.49
N ALA A 60 41.97 8.30 -2.24
CA ALA A 60 42.73 7.16 -1.73
C ALA A 60 41.77 6.01 -1.39
N VAL A 61 42.16 4.79 -1.75
CA VAL A 61 41.39 3.56 -1.49
C VAL A 61 42.12 2.79 -0.40
N ASP A 62 41.42 2.52 0.70
CA ASP A 62 41.93 1.76 1.83
C ASP A 62 40.94 0.64 2.21
N ILE A 63 41.46 -0.45 2.78
CA ILE A 63 40.64 -1.46 3.44
C ILE A 63 40.67 -1.18 4.94
N VAL A 64 39.50 -0.95 5.52
CA VAL A 64 39.31 -0.75 6.95
C VAL A 64 38.78 -2.05 7.55
N ASP A 65 39.41 -2.50 8.63
CA ASP A 65 39.04 -3.72 9.34
C ASP A 65 38.48 -3.42 10.74
N GLN A 66 37.70 -4.37 11.26
CA GLN A 66 37.22 -4.39 12.66
C GLN A 66 36.52 -3.09 13.09
N THR A 67 35.78 -2.47 12.18
CA THR A 67 35.10 -1.19 12.42
C THR A 67 33.59 -1.33 12.26
N ASP A 68 32.84 -0.69 13.14
CA ASP A 68 31.39 -0.78 13.19
C ASP A 68 30.74 0.16 12.17
N LEU A 69 29.78 -0.37 11.40
CA LEU A 69 29.03 0.36 10.37
C LEU A 69 27.56 0.54 10.79
N ARG A 70 26.98 1.66 10.38
CA ARG A 70 25.56 1.95 10.49
C ARG A 70 24.98 2.18 9.11
N SER A 71 24.00 1.36 8.76
CA SER A 71 23.21 1.48 7.54
C SER A 71 21.87 2.12 7.88
N THR A 72 21.51 3.22 7.22
CA THR A 72 20.20 3.86 7.35
C THR A 72 19.49 3.80 6.01
N VAL A 73 18.30 3.20 5.98
CA VAL A 73 17.42 3.14 4.81
C VAL A 73 16.22 4.04 5.07
N GLN A 74 15.90 4.91 4.12
CA GLN A 74 14.70 5.72 4.12
C GLN A 74 13.85 5.36 2.90
N VAL A 75 12.58 5.05 3.13
CA VAL A 75 11.58 4.81 2.09
C VAL A 75 10.55 5.92 2.13
N THR A 76 10.41 6.64 1.02
CA THR A 76 9.55 7.81 0.86
C THR A 76 8.53 7.54 -0.25
N PRO A 77 7.22 7.51 0.07
CA PRO A 77 6.18 7.41 -0.95
C PRO A 77 6.09 8.68 -1.81
N GLU A 78 6.28 8.55 -3.12
CA GLU A 78 6.24 9.64 -4.09
C GLU A 78 4.78 9.87 -4.56
N ARG A 79 3.99 10.55 -3.73
CA ARG A 79 2.54 10.72 -3.96
C ARG A 79 2.21 11.40 -5.29
N ALA A 80 2.97 12.43 -5.66
CA ALA A 80 2.76 13.16 -6.92
C ALA A 80 3.02 12.27 -8.15
N LYS A 81 4.11 11.48 -8.12
CA LYS A 81 4.42 10.53 -9.19
C LYS A 81 3.43 9.39 -9.25
N THR A 82 3.01 8.89 -8.09
CA THR A 82 1.95 7.88 -7.98
C THR A 82 0.65 8.34 -8.62
N ALA A 83 0.25 9.59 -8.38
CA ALA A 83 -0.95 10.18 -9.00
C ALA A 83 -0.80 10.42 -10.51
N ALA A 84 0.44 10.53 -11.02
CA ALA A 84 0.76 10.72 -12.42
C ALA A 84 0.92 9.39 -13.19
N LEU A 85 0.86 8.24 -12.53
CA LEU A 85 0.90 6.93 -13.19
C LEU A 85 -0.26 6.81 -14.19
N SER A 86 0.02 6.18 -15.33
CA SER A 86 -0.92 6.03 -16.46
C SER A 86 -0.94 4.59 -16.97
N GLY A 87 -1.89 4.27 -17.85
CA GLY A 87 -2.06 2.93 -18.40
C GLY A 87 -2.36 1.89 -17.30
N ASP A 88 -1.75 0.72 -17.41
CA ASP A 88 -1.97 -0.42 -16.51
C ASP A 88 -1.46 -0.18 -15.07
N LEU A 89 -0.70 0.89 -14.84
CA LEU A 89 -0.21 1.26 -13.50
C LEU A 89 -1.19 2.20 -12.76
N ALA A 90 -2.11 2.85 -13.48
CA ALA A 90 -3.02 3.84 -12.93
C ALA A 90 -4.04 3.20 -11.98
N GLY A 91 -3.90 3.46 -10.68
CA GLY A 91 -4.77 2.88 -9.66
C GLY A 91 -4.23 1.59 -9.03
N ASP A 92 -3.30 0.92 -9.70
CA ASP A 92 -2.82 -0.41 -9.31
C ASP A 92 -1.40 -0.40 -8.75
N ALA A 93 -0.60 0.63 -9.01
CA ALA A 93 0.74 0.77 -8.47
C ALA A 93 0.93 2.02 -7.58
N VAL A 94 2.03 2.00 -6.81
CA VAL A 94 2.56 3.14 -6.04
C VAL A 94 4.04 3.33 -6.36
N VAL A 95 4.52 4.58 -6.34
CA VAL A 95 5.93 4.90 -6.57
C VAL A 95 6.61 5.20 -5.23
N TRP A 96 7.71 4.52 -4.95
CA TRP A 96 8.56 4.79 -3.79
C TRP A 96 9.93 5.26 -4.22
N ARG A 97 10.46 6.26 -3.51
CA ARG A 97 11.87 6.62 -3.53
C ARG A 97 12.56 6.04 -2.31
N VAL A 98 13.72 5.44 -2.51
CA VAL A 98 14.53 4.85 -1.45
C VAL A 98 15.91 5.45 -1.46
N GLY A 99 16.39 5.82 -0.28
CA GLY A 99 17.80 6.19 -0.06
C GLY A 99 18.40 5.28 0.99
N GLN A 100 19.63 4.83 0.78
CA GLN A 100 20.44 4.22 1.83
C GLN A 100 21.75 4.99 1.97
N THR A 101 22.19 5.15 3.22
CA THR A 101 23.57 5.49 3.54
C THR A 101 24.16 4.43 4.44
N VAL A 102 25.44 4.13 4.25
CA VAL A 102 26.26 3.36 5.18
C VAL A 102 27.37 4.27 5.66
N GLU A 103 27.44 4.50 6.96
CA GLU A 103 28.42 5.34 7.61
C GLU A 103 29.19 4.55 8.66
N ARG A 104 30.43 4.97 8.91
CA ARG A 104 31.17 4.47 10.07
C ARG A 104 30.58 5.04 11.35
N THR A 105 30.45 4.21 12.38
CA THR A 105 29.89 4.67 13.65
C THR A 105 30.83 5.58 14.43
N ASP A 106 32.14 5.39 14.28
CA ASP A 106 33.22 6.07 15.02
C ASP A 106 33.49 7.51 14.52
N THR A 107 33.46 7.70 13.21
CA THR A 107 33.88 8.94 12.53
C THR A 107 32.75 9.62 11.78
N LYS A 108 31.62 8.91 11.56
CA LYS A 108 30.52 9.32 10.69
C LYS A 108 30.92 9.51 9.23
N ALA A 109 32.08 8.99 8.82
CA ALA A 109 32.48 9.01 7.43
C ALA A 109 31.55 8.12 6.60
N LEU A 110 31.11 8.64 5.45
CA LEU A 110 30.30 7.91 4.50
C LEU A 110 31.15 6.81 3.84
N VAL A 111 30.62 5.59 3.83
CA VAL A 111 31.23 4.41 3.18
C VAL A 111 30.57 4.18 1.82
N SER A 112 29.24 4.18 1.79
CA SER A 112 28.47 4.03 0.55
C SER A 112 27.12 4.71 0.67
N ALA A 113 26.55 5.11 -0.46
CA ALA A 113 25.17 5.53 -0.56
C ALA A 113 24.54 5.00 -1.84
N TYR A 114 23.23 4.79 -1.84
CA TYR A 114 22.48 4.61 -3.07
C TYR A 114 21.14 5.34 -3.00
N GLY A 115 20.61 5.68 -4.18
CA GLY A 115 19.24 6.10 -4.38
C GLY A 115 18.53 5.14 -5.33
N ALA A 116 17.24 4.89 -5.13
CA ALA A 116 16.42 4.16 -6.07
C ALA A 116 15.02 4.78 -6.15
N GLU A 117 14.37 4.63 -7.29
CA GLU A 117 12.96 4.92 -7.44
C GLU A 117 12.32 3.83 -8.28
N LEU A 118 11.18 3.31 -7.81
CA LEU A 118 10.52 2.15 -8.40
C LEU A 118 9.02 2.20 -8.16
N ALA A 119 8.28 1.54 -9.06
CA ALA A 119 6.86 1.29 -8.90
C ALA A 119 6.63 -0.09 -8.27
N LEU A 120 5.62 -0.19 -7.40
CA LEU A 120 5.22 -1.41 -6.73
C LEU A 120 3.73 -1.66 -6.96
N ASP A 121 3.36 -2.87 -7.34
CA ASP A 121 1.97 -3.29 -7.39
C ASP A 121 1.37 -3.28 -5.98
N ARG A 122 0.15 -2.75 -5.86
CA ARG A 122 -0.44 -2.51 -4.54
C ARG A 122 -0.87 -3.79 -3.85
N VAL A 123 -1.18 -4.86 -4.57
CA VAL A 123 -1.70 -6.10 -4.00
C VAL A 123 -0.57 -7.05 -3.64
N SER A 124 0.29 -7.35 -4.59
CA SER A 124 1.42 -8.26 -4.48
C SER A 124 2.63 -7.64 -3.76
N ALA A 125 2.70 -6.31 -3.68
CA ALA A 125 3.86 -5.55 -3.20
C ALA A 125 5.16 -5.78 -4.01
N ALA A 126 5.07 -6.48 -5.14
CA ALA A 126 6.21 -6.71 -6.02
C ALA A 126 6.49 -5.46 -6.86
N ALA A 127 7.74 -5.31 -7.26
CA ALA A 127 8.12 -4.33 -8.27
C ALA A 127 7.47 -4.63 -9.61
N VAL A 128 7.01 -3.57 -10.26
CA VAL A 128 6.42 -3.60 -11.60
C VAL A 128 7.21 -2.71 -12.53
N GLU A 129 7.22 -3.05 -13.81
CA GLU A 129 7.94 -2.29 -14.82
C GLU A 129 7.38 -0.87 -14.92
N TRP A 130 8.26 0.12 -14.76
CA TRP A 130 7.93 1.52 -14.88
C TRP A 130 9.09 2.29 -15.54
N ASN A 131 8.75 3.17 -16.49
CA ASN A 131 9.71 3.81 -17.38
C ASN A 131 10.63 4.84 -16.70
N GLU A 132 10.25 5.38 -15.54
CA GLU A 132 11.09 6.34 -14.79
C GLU A 132 11.90 5.68 -13.66
N GLN A 133 11.83 4.35 -13.51
CA GLN A 133 12.53 3.67 -12.43
C GLN A 133 14.06 3.74 -12.62
N PHE A 134 14.79 3.91 -11.52
CA PHE A 134 16.24 4.02 -11.55
C PHE A 134 16.89 3.47 -10.29
N LEU A 135 18.19 3.21 -10.42
CA LEU A 135 19.12 2.94 -9.34
C LEU A 135 20.34 3.84 -9.52
N ASP A 136 20.75 4.53 -8.47
CA ASP A 136 21.94 5.38 -8.45
C ASP A 136 22.88 4.92 -7.34
N GLU A 137 24.00 4.31 -7.74
CA GLU A 137 25.05 3.79 -6.85
C GLU A 137 26.37 4.58 -6.98
N SER A 138 26.39 5.63 -7.80
CA SER A 138 27.63 6.36 -8.17
C SER A 138 27.46 7.86 -8.41
N GLY A 139 26.30 8.42 -8.10
CA GLY A 139 25.90 9.79 -8.43
C GLY A 139 25.36 9.97 -9.85
N THR A 140 25.12 8.87 -10.57
CA THR A 140 24.51 8.87 -11.91
C THR A 140 23.41 7.81 -11.94
N PRO A 141 22.13 8.21 -12.08
CA PRO A 141 21.03 7.27 -12.18
C PRO A 141 21.13 6.36 -13.40
N GLU A 142 20.94 5.06 -13.18
CA GLU A 142 20.89 4.02 -14.20
C GLU A 142 19.50 3.38 -14.22
N THR A 143 18.95 3.15 -15.41
CA THR A 143 17.70 2.39 -15.54
C THR A 143 17.96 0.93 -15.21
N VAL A 144 17.17 0.38 -14.29
CA VAL A 144 17.24 -1.02 -13.85
C VAL A 144 15.84 -1.61 -13.94
N SER A 145 15.71 -2.88 -14.34
CA SER A 145 14.42 -3.58 -14.28
C SER A 145 14.21 -4.19 -12.89
N PHE A 146 13.48 -3.50 -12.01
CA PHE A 146 13.10 -4.08 -10.72
C PHE A 146 12.02 -5.14 -10.93
N ALA A 147 12.15 -6.27 -10.22
CA ALA A 147 11.19 -7.36 -10.26
C ALA A 147 11.11 -8.07 -8.91
N GLY A 148 9.99 -8.74 -8.61
CA GLY A 148 9.80 -9.46 -7.35
C GLY A 148 9.66 -8.53 -6.15
N GLN A 149 9.78 -9.10 -4.95
CA GLN A 149 9.67 -8.36 -3.68
C GLN A 149 10.95 -7.54 -3.45
N VAL A 150 10.80 -6.31 -2.94
CA VAL A 150 11.95 -5.41 -2.68
C VAL A 150 11.97 -4.88 -1.25
N TYR A 151 10.89 -4.25 -0.79
CA TYR A 151 10.83 -3.56 0.51
C TYR A 151 9.67 -4.02 1.41
N LYS A 152 8.79 -4.87 0.88
CA LYS A 152 7.59 -5.37 1.55
C LYS A 152 7.19 -6.69 0.89
N PHE A 153 6.44 -7.52 1.60
CA PHE A 153 5.75 -8.70 1.08
C PHE A 153 4.24 -8.41 0.96
N PRO A 154 3.47 -9.22 0.21
CA PRO A 154 2.03 -9.03 0.10
C PRO A 154 1.33 -9.19 1.47
N PHE A 155 0.21 -8.51 1.63
CA PHE A 155 -0.71 -8.79 2.75
C PHE A 155 -1.11 -10.27 2.72
N ASN A 156 -1.29 -10.87 3.89
CA ASN A 156 -1.55 -12.30 4.02
C ASN A 156 -0.45 -13.14 3.33
N SER A 157 0.81 -12.82 3.59
CA SER A 157 1.96 -13.53 3.02
C SER A 157 1.83 -15.04 3.27
N ALA A 158 2.08 -15.84 2.24
CA ALA A 158 1.96 -17.28 2.28
C ALA A 158 3.23 -17.91 2.86
N LYS A 159 3.12 -19.13 3.41
CA LYS A 159 4.29 -19.96 3.77
C LYS A 159 4.88 -20.60 2.51
N ASP A 160 5.32 -19.77 1.57
CA ASP A 160 5.83 -20.16 0.26
C ASP A 160 7.07 -19.34 -0.10
N ASN A 161 7.76 -19.70 -1.16
CA ASN A 161 8.95 -18.99 -1.61
C ASN A 161 8.57 -17.73 -2.39
N TYR A 162 9.41 -16.71 -2.30
CA TYR A 162 9.21 -15.43 -3.00
C TYR A 162 10.47 -15.06 -3.78
N GLU A 163 10.31 -14.59 -5.00
CA GLU A 163 11.39 -13.90 -5.70
C GLU A 163 11.65 -12.55 -5.02
N VAL A 164 12.88 -12.34 -4.57
CA VAL A 164 13.32 -11.08 -3.94
C VAL A 164 14.40 -10.48 -4.81
N PHE A 165 14.28 -9.18 -5.10
CA PHE A 165 15.28 -8.46 -5.87
C PHE A 165 16.57 -8.29 -5.07
N ASP A 166 17.69 -8.71 -5.63
CA ASP A 166 19.01 -8.36 -5.14
C ASP A 166 19.55 -7.17 -5.95
N ARG A 167 19.80 -6.06 -5.25
CA ARG A 167 20.26 -4.80 -5.85
C ARG A 167 21.64 -4.95 -6.49
N ASP A 168 22.56 -5.63 -5.81
CA ASP A 168 23.95 -5.78 -6.24
C ASP A 168 24.06 -6.63 -7.53
N LEU A 169 23.25 -7.70 -7.63
CA LEU A 169 23.14 -8.51 -8.86
C LEU A 169 22.20 -7.90 -9.92
N ARG A 170 21.34 -6.96 -9.52
CA ARG A 170 20.26 -6.38 -10.34
C ARG A 170 19.30 -7.44 -10.91
N GLN A 171 19.03 -8.47 -10.12
CA GLN A 171 18.22 -9.63 -10.50
C GLN A 171 17.47 -10.20 -9.31
N THR A 172 16.43 -10.99 -9.56
CA THR A 172 15.75 -11.75 -8.50
C THR A 172 16.54 -13.01 -8.14
N ARG A 173 16.50 -13.36 -6.86
CA ARG A 173 16.86 -14.69 -6.36
C ARG A 173 15.74 -15.16 -5.44
N MET A 174 15.54 -16.47 -5.37
CA MET A 174 14.49 -17.02 -4.53
C MET A 174 14.83 -16.84 -3.05
N ALA A 175 13.89 -16.30 -2.28
CA ALA A 175 13.90 -16.32 -0.82
C ALA A 175 13.00 -17.47 -0.36
N GLU A 176 13.59 -18.46 0.31
CA GLU A 176 12.89 -19.65 0.76
C GLU A 176 12.25 -19.44 2.12
N PHE A 177 11.05 -19.97 2.34
CA PHE A 177 10.45 -20.01 3.67
C PHE A 177 11.21 -20.98 4.58
N LYS A 178 11.77 -20.47 5.69
CA LYS A 178 12.59 -21.23 6.66
C LYS A 178 11.90 -21.45 8.01
N GLY A 179 10.60 -21.22 8.10
CA GLY A 179 9.80 -21.42 9.31
C GLY A 179 9.30 -20.12 9.94
N THR A 180 8.87 -20.22 11.20
CA THR A 180 8.34 -19.10 11.97
C THR A 180 9.18 -18.81 13.21
N GLU A 181 9.17 -17.56 13.67
CA GLU A 181 9.88 -17.10 14.86
C GLU A 181 9.07 -16.00 15.55
N ASP A 182 9.04 -15.98 16.89
CA ASP A 182 8.40 -14.88 17.62
C ASP A 182 9.33 -13.66 17.62
N ILE A 183 8.83 -12.55 17.09
CA ILE A 183 9.49 -11.25 17.13
C ILE A 183 8.60 -10.30 17.94
N ASN A 184 8.94 -10.15 19.23
CA ASN A 184 8.26 -9.27 20.18
C ASN A 184 6.73 -9.47 20.21
N GLY A 185 6.28 -10.74 20.23
CA GLY A 185 4.87 -11.11 20.29
C GLY A 185 4.16 -11.17 18.94
N ILE A 186 4.88 -11.13 17.82
CA ILE A 186 4.36 -11.46 16.49
C ILE A 186 5.04 -12.76 16.03
N GLU A 187 4.24 -13.79 15.74
CA GLU A 187 4.72 -14.96 14.99
C GLU A 187 5.04 -14.53 13.54
N ALA A 188 6.32 -14.28 13.29
CA ALA A 188 6.84 -13.81 12.02
C ALA A 188 7.20 -14.99 11.12
N TYR A 189 7.04 -14.82 9.81
CA TYR A 189 7.53 -15.77 8.81
C TYR A 189 8.96 -15.41 8.44
N ARG A 190 9.87 -16.37 8.55
CA ARG A 190 11.30 -16.18 8.26
C ARG A 190 11.61 -16.67 6.86
N TYR A 191 12.06 -15.77 6.00
CA TYR A 191 12.52 -16.10 4.64
C TYR A 191 14.02 -15.89 4.53
N GLU A 192 14.69 -16.75 3.76
CA GLU A 192 16.13 -16.70 3.56
C GLU A 192 16.47 -16.78 2.08
N GLN A 193 17.22 -15.78 1.60
CA GLN A 193 17.80 -15.72 0.27
C GLN A 193 19.31 -15.90 0.40
N VAL A 194 19.85 -16.90 -0.31
CA VAL A 194 21.27 -17.23 -0.30
C VAL A 194 21.86 -17.01 -1.69
N ILE A 195 22.90 -16.20 -1.76
CA ILE A 195 23.69 -15.90 -2.94
C ILE A 195 25.13 -16.30 -2.61
N THR A 196 25.77 -17.10 -3.46
CA THR A 196 27.11 -17.62 -3.22
C THR A 196 27.99 -17.44 -4.43
N ASP A 197 29.03 -16.65 -4.23
CA ASP A 197 30.15 -16.40 -5.14
C ASP A 197 29.72 -16.04 -6.57
N GLU A 198 28.71 -15.18 -6.69
CA GLU A 198 28.22 -14.68 -7.96
C GLU A 198 29.00 -13.43 -8.42
N LYS A 199 29.31 -13.35 -9.71
CA LYS A 199 30.02 -12.20 -10.29
C LYS A 199 29.10 -10.98 -10.37
N LEU A 200 29.55 -9.84 -9.83
CA LEU A 200 28.82 -8.58 -9.95
C LEU A 200 28.92 -7.99 -11.37
N PRO A 201 27.83 -7.40 -11.88
CA PRO A 201 27.80 -6.74 -13.19
C PRO A 201 28.40 -5.32 -13.12
N LEU A 202 29.65 -5.21 -12.67
CA LEU A 202 30.36 -3.93 -12.59
C LEU A 202 30.92 -3.51 -13.96
N ALA A 203 30.88 -2.20 -14.22
CA ALA A 203 31.53 -1.63 -15.39
C ALA A 203 33.05 -1.84 -15.35
N THR A 204 33.65 -2.09 -16.52
CA THR A 204 35.07 -2.46 -16.65
C THR A 204 36.03 -1.41 -16.06
N ASP A 205 35.69 -0.13 -16.19
CA ASP A 205 36.44 0.99 -15.63
C ASP A 205 36.44 0.98 -14.09
N ARG A 206 35.32 0.63 -13.45
CA ARG A 206 35.26 0.46 -11.98
C ARG A 206 36.12 -0.69 -11.51
N VAL A 207 36.08 -1.82 -12.22
CA VAL A 207 36.93 -2.97 -11.89
C VAL A 207 38.41 -2.61 -12.08
N ALA A 208 38.76 -1.90 -13.16
CA ALA A 208 40.11 -1.43 -13.40
C ALA A 208 40.63 -0.49 -12.30
N LEU A 209 39.78 0.42 -11.78
CA LEU A 209 40.10 1.28 -10.64
C LEU A 209 40.45 0.46 -9.40
N LEU A 210 39.61 -0.53 -9.06
CA LEU A 210 39.83 -1.41 -7.91
C LEU A 210 41.13 -2.22 -8.06
N LEU A 211 41.38 -2.80 -9.25
CA LEU A 211 42.60 -3.54 -9.54
C LEU A 211 43.84 -2.66 -9.43
N GLY A 212 43.80 -1.43 -9.98
CA GLY A 212 44.91 -0.49 -9.90
C GLY A 212 45.28 -0.11 -8.47
N ALA A 213 44.28 0.01 -7.60
CA ALA A 213 44.48 0.36 -6.20
C ALA A 213 44.87 -0.82 -5.30
N LEU A 214 44.25 -2.00 -5.49
CA LEU A 214 44.28 -3.10 -4.53
C LEU A 214 45.02 -4.35 -5.02
N ALA A 215 45.26 -4.47 -6.33
CA ALA A 215 45.94 -5.61 -6.94
C ALA A 215 46.94 -5.13 -8.01
N PRO A 216 47.97 -4.34 -7.64
CA PRO A 216 48.92 -3.80 -8.59
C PRO A 216 49.63 -4.91 -9.36
N GLY A 217 49.63 -4.79 -10.69
CA GLY A 217 50.17 -5.80 -11.62
C GLY A 217 49.10 -6.72 -12.23
N SER A 218 47.88 -6.73 -11.69
CA SER A 218 46.74 -7.43 -12.29
C SER A 218 46.16 -6.64 -13.45
N THR A 219 45.89 -7.32 -14.57
CA THR A 219 45.34 -6.71 -15.80
C THR A 219 43.84 -6.95 -16.00
N SER A 220 43.29 -7.95 -15.29
CA SER A 220 41.86 -8.26 -15.28
C SER A 220 41.48 -8.88 -13.94
N GLY A 221 40.19 -8.98 -13.68
CA GLY A 221 39.64 -9.54 -12.46
C GLY A 221 38.14 -9.32 -12.39
N ASP A 222 37.51 -9.87 -11.37
CA ASP A 222 36.08 -9.77 -11.13
C ASP A 222 35.81 -9.41 -9.67
N VAL A 223 34.67 -8.78 -9.40
CA VAL A 223 34.16 -8.68 -8.02
C VAL A 223 33.10 -9.74 -7.83
N VAL A 224 33.36 -10.62 -6.87
CA VAL A 224 32.49 -11.73 -6.49
C VAL A 224 31.69 -11.34 -5.26
N TYR A 225 30.40 -11.65 -5.25
CA TYR A 225 29.43 -11.29 -4.23
C TYR A 225 28.73 -12.51 -3.66
N SER A 226 28.63 -12.50 -2.34
CA SER A 226 27.89 -13.46 -1.54
C SER A 226 27.01 -12.71 -0.55
N ASN A 227 25.78 -13.17 -0.36
CA ASN A 227 24.87 -12.62 0.63
C ASN A 227 23.97 -13.71 1.19
N THR A 228 23.84 -13.77 2.51
CA THR A 228 22.73 -14.46 3.17
C THR A 228 21.82 -13.40 3.76
N ARG A 229 20.69 -13.16 3.09
CA ARG A 229 19.64 -12.25 3.54
C ARG A 229 18.56 -13.05 4.24
N THR A 230 18.30 -12.72 5.50
CA THR A 230 17.16 -13.25 6.26
C THR A 230 16.19 -12.12 6.57
N VAL A 231 14.92 -12.32 6.23
CA VAL A 231 13.84 -11.35 6.47
C VAL A 231 12.75 -12.00 7.32
N TRP A 232 12.38 -11.36 8.41
CA TRP A 232 11.25 -11.74 9.24
C TRP A 232 10.06 -10.86 8.90
N VAL A 233 8.99 -11.47 8.44
CA VAL A 233 7.82 -10.78 7.89
C VAL A 233 6.60 -11.01 8.78
N ASP A 234 5.85 -9.96 9.06
CA ASP A 234 4.50 -10.11 9.61
C ASP A 234 3.59 -10.76 8.56
N PRO A 235 3.07 -11.98 8.76
CA PRO A 235 2.26 -12.65 7.75
C PRO A 235 0.95 -11.94 7.43
N VAL A 236 0.39 -11.14 8.33
CA VAL A 236 -0.89 -10.45 8.08
C VAL A 236 -0.67 -9.22 7.21
N THR A 237 0.29 -8.38 7.60
CA THR A 237 0.50 -7.09 6.93
C THR A 237 1.53 -7.17 5.81
N GLY A 238 2.40 -8.17 5.79
CA GLY A 238 3.53 -8.30 4.86
C GLY A 238 4.70 -7.35 5.16
N SER A 239 4.72 -6.67 6.31
CA SER A 239 5.82 -5.75 6.67
C SER A 239 7.06 -6.50 7.18
N TYR A 240 8.25 -5.95 6.93
CA TYR A 240 9.48 -6.41 7.57
C TYR A 240 9.48 -6.01 9.04
N LEU A 241 9.73 -6.99 9.90
CA LEU A 241 9.88 -6.81 11.34
C LEU A 241 11.36 -6.77 11.74
N LYS A 242 12.17 -7.57 11.06
CA LYS A 242 13.62 -7.67 11.24
C LYS A 242 14.25 -8.07 9.92
N VAL A 243 15.45 -7.57 9.68
CA VAL A 243 16.30 -7.98 8.55
C VAL A 243 17.71 -8.24 9.07
N ARG A 244 18.37 -9.25 8.50
CA ARG A 244 19.80 -9.51 8.64
C ARG A 244 20.39 -9.81 7.28
N GLU A 245 21.52 -9.21 6.95
CA GLU A 245 22.25 -9.45 5.71
C GLU A 245 23.73 -9.66 6.01
N GLN A 246 24.22 -10.85 5.66
CA GLN A 246 25.63 -11.20 5.75
C GLN A 246 26.26 -11.01 4.37
N GLN A 247 26.72 -9.80 4.09
CA GLN A 247 27.24 -9.43 2.79
C GLN A 247 28.75 -9.60 2.73
N LYS A 248 29.22 -10.22 1.65
CA LYS A 248 30.64 -10.34 1.32
C LYS A 248 30.88 -9.97 -0.13
N LYS A 249 31.84 -9.07 -0.37
CA LYS A 249 32.32 -8.70 -1.70
C LYS A 249 33.82 -8.88 -1.74
N VAL A 250 34.32 -9.59 -2.75
CA VAL A 250 35.75 -9.90 -2.90
C VAL A 250 36.19 -9.56 -4.31
N LEU A 251 37.23 -8.73 -4.44
CA LEU A 251 37.94 -8.54 -5.70
C LEU A 251 38.83 -9.76 -5.94
N VAL A 252 38.57 -10.49 -7.02
CA VAL A 252 39.34 -11.65 -7.46
C VAL A 252 40.15 -11.24 -8.70
N PRO A 253 41.43 -10.84 -8.52
CA PRO A 253 42.29 -10.49 -9.63
C PRO A 253 42.72 -11.73 -10.41
N ASN A 254 43.13 -11.56 -11.66
CA ASN A 254 43.68 -12.65 -12.48
C ASN A 254 45.04 -13.15 -11.97
N THR A 255 45.75 -12.29 -11.24
CA THR A 255 47.06 -12.54 -10.65
C THR A 255 47.13 -11.83 -9.29
N GLY A 256 47.79 -12.46 -8.32
CA GLY A 256 47.82 -11.97 -6.94
C GLY A 256 46.76 -12.60 -6.04
N THR A 257 46.56 -12.01 -4.86
CA THR A 257 45.66 -12.55 -3.84
C THR A 257 44.31 -11.83 -3.91
N PRO A 258 43.17 -12.54 -3.77
CA PRO A 258 41.88 -11.89 -3.62
C PRO A 258 41.83 -10.90 -2.46
N VAL A 259 41.12 -9.79 -2.65
CA VAL A 259 41.00 -8.71 -1.65
C VAL A 259 39.54 -8.56 -1.24
N THR A 260 39.27 -8.66 0.06
CA THR A 260 37.93 -8.43 0.60
C THR A 260 37.60 -6.93 0.53
N LEU A 261 36.55 -6.58 -0.22
CA LEU A 261 36.03 -5.23 -0.35
C LEU A 261 34.91 -4.93 0.65
N LEU A 262 34.19 -5.96 1.07
CA LEU A 262 33.17 -5.91 2.11
C LEU A 262 33.07 -7.28 2.78
N ASP A 263 33.01 -7.30 4.10
CA ASP A 263 32.59 -8.43 4.92
C ASP A 263 31.85 -7.83 6.12
N ALA A 264 30.52 -7.88 6.08
CA ALA A 264 29.67 -7.19 7.03
C ALA A 264 28.37 -7.97 7.30
N ASP A 265 28.03 -8.12 8.57
CA ASP A 265 26.79 -8.73 9.05
C ASP A 265 25.86 -7.64 9.58
N PHE A 266 25.08 -7.04 8.67
CA PHE A 266 24.12 -5.99 9.01
C PHE A 266 22.87 -6.61 9.62
N SER A 267 22.44 -6.13 10.78
CA SER A 267 21.14 -6.48 11.35
C SER A 267 20.40 -5.27 11.86
N TYR A 268 19.07 -5.25 11.71
CA TYR A 268 18.23 -4.20 12.28
C TYR A 268 18.52 -4.04 13.78
N ASN A 269 18.73 -2.80 14.21
CA ASN A 269 18.90 -2.50 15.61
C ASN A 269 17.57 -2.64 16.39
N GLU A 270 17.65 -2.66 17.71
CA GLU A 270 16.49 -2.90 18.57
C GLU A 270 15.37 -1.87 18.37
N GLU A 271 15.72 -0.59 18.17
CA GLU A 271 14.75 0.48 17.90
C GLU A 271 13.99 0.26 16.58
N THR A 272 14.68 -0.16 15.53
CA THR A 272 14.07 -0.48 14.24
C THR A 272 13.15 -1.69 14.35
N VAL A 273 13.55 -2.73 15.09
CA VAL A 273 12.71 -3.91 15.33
C VAL A 273 11.47 -3.53 16.13
N ALA A 274 11.62 -2.79 17.24
CA ALA A 274 10.51 -2.36 18.08
C ALA A 274 9.50 -1.50 17.30
N SER A 275 9.97 -0.45 16.63
CA SER A 275 9.10 0.42 15.82
C SER A 275 8.44 -0.31 14.65
N SER A 276 9.08 -1.33 14.07
CA SER A 276 8.47 -2.16 13.02
C SER A 276 7.38 -3.08 13.55
N VAL A 277 7.59 -3.68 14.73
CA VAL A 277 6.59 -4.49 15.42
C VAL A 277 5.39 -3.64 15.85
N ASP A 278 5.61 -2.44 16.37
CA ASP A 278 4.54 -1.55 16.82
C ASP A 278 3.65 -1.12 15.63
N ARG A 279 4.26 -0.71 14.52
CA ARG A 279 3.53 -0.38 13.28
C ARG A 279 2.74 -1.59 12.74
N ALA A 280 3.31 -2.79 12.81
CA ALA A 280 2.63 -4.02 12.41
C ALA A 280 1.43 -4.33 13.30
N LYS A 281 1.56 -4.20 14.63
CA LYS A 281 0.45 -4.37 15.60
C LYS A 281 -0.65 -3.36 15.36
N GLU A 282 -0.31 -2.08 15.14
CA GLU A 282 -1.28 -1.03 14.84
C GLU A 282 -2.05 -1.35 13.55
N SER A 283 -1.34 -1.71 12.49
CA SER A 283 -1.94 -2.09 11.20
C SER A 283 -2.87 -3.30 11.36
N ARG A 284 -2.44 -4.34 12.09
CA ARG A 284 -3.28 -5.51 12.42
C ARG A 284 -4.53 -5.12 13.19
N ASN A 285 -4.41 -4.23 14.18
CA ASN A 285 -5.54 -3.78 14.97
C ASN A 285 -6.57 -3.02 14.12
N GLN A 286 -6.11 -2.11 13.26
CA GLN A 286 -6.98 -1.41 12.32
C GLN A 286 -7.71 -2.37 11.37
N LEU A 287 -6.98 -3.36 10.82
CA LEU A 287 -7.56 -4.40 9.97
C LEU A 287 -8.61 -5.25 10.71
N ASN A 288 -8.37 -5.60 11.98
CA ASN A 288 -9.33 -6.37 12.77
C ASN A 288 -10.58 -5.55 13.13
N ILE A 289 -10.41 -4.30 13.56
CA ILE A 289 -11.53 -3.43 13.92
C ILE A 289 -12.40 -3.19 12.70
N LEU A 290 -11.83 -2.71 11.59
CA LEU A 290 -12.61 -2.31 10.41
C LEU A 290 -13.01 -3.50 9.53
N GLY A 291 -12.21 -4.56 9.50
CA GLY A 291 -12.44 -5.73 8.66
C GLY A 291 -13.24 -6.86 9.32
N VAL A 292 -13.37 -6.88 10.65
CA VAL A 292 -14.02 -7.99 11.38
C VAL A 292 -15.01 -7.47 12.44
N PHE A 293 -14.54 -6.71 13.42
CA PHE A 293 -15.37 -6.38 14.60
C PHE A 293 -16.45 -5.35 14.30
N ALA A 294 -16.14 -4.27 13.58
CA ALA A 294 -17.13 -3.26 13.20
C ALA A 294 -18.22 -3.83 12.28
N PRO A 295 -17.90 -4.57 11.19
CA PRO A 295 -18.93 -5.24 10.39
C PRO A 295 -19.82 -6.18 11.20
N LEU A 296 -19.22 -6.99 12.09
CA LEU A 296 -19.97 -7.93 12.91
C LEU A 296 -20.90 -7.21 13.90
N GLY A 297 -20.41 -6.18 14.58
CA GLY A 297 -21.22 -5.37 15.50
C GLY A 297 -22.38 -4.68 14.79
N LEU A 298 -22.12 -4.08 13.62
CA LEU A 298 -23.16 -3.47 12.78
C LEU A 298 -24.17 -4.51 12.29
N ALA A 299 -23.72 -5.70 11.89
CA ALA A 299 -24.60 -6.76 11.43
C ALA A 299 -25.51 -7.29 12.54
N VAL A 300 -24.97 -7.57 13.72
CA VAL A 300 -25.74 -8.03 14.88
C VAL A 300 -26.75 -6.97 15.30
N LEU A 301 -26.32 -5.72 15.45
CA LEU A 301 -27.22 -4.63 15.81
C LEU A 301 -28.30 -4.42 14.74
N GLY A 302 -27.94 -4.48 13.46
CA GLY A 302 -28.87 -4.37 12.34
C GLY A 302 -29.93 -5.47 12.35
N LEU A 303 -29.54 -6.73 12.56
CA LEU A 303 -30.46 -7.86 12.67
C LEU A 303 -31.40 -7.71 13.88
N VAL A 304 -30.88 -7.28 15.03
CA VAL A 304 -31.71 -7.02 16.23
C VAL A 304 -32.74 -5.93 15.95
N LEU A 305 -32.35 -4.81 15.34
CA LEU A 305 -33.26 -3.72 14.99
C LEU A 305 -34.34 -4.17 13.99
N ILE A 306 -33.99 -5.01 13.01
CA ILE A 306 -34.96 -5.60 12.08
C ILE A 306 -35.96 -6.48 12.83
N LEU A 307 -35.50 -7.39 13.70
CA LEU A 307 -36.37 -8.28 14.46
C LEU A 307 -37.32 -7.50 15.38
N VAL A 308 -36.79 -6.52 16.12
CA VAL A 308 -37.60 -5.66 17.00
C VAL A 308 -38.58 -4.82 16.17
N GLY A 309 -38.15 -4.23 15.06
CA GLY A 309 -39.01 -3.47 14.15
C GLY A 309 -40.18 -4.31 13.63
N LEU A 310 -39.94 -5.56 13.26
CA LEU A 310 -40.97 -6.52 12.84
C LEU A 310 -41.93 -6.88 13.99
N LEU A 311 -41.42 -7.12 15.20
CA LEU A 311 -42.23 -7.44 16.39
C LEU A 311 -43.14 -6.26 16.80
N VAL A 312 -42.59 -5.05 16.84
CA VAL A 312 -43.34 -3.81 17.18
C VAL A 312 -44.39 -3.47 16.11
N SER A 313 -44.12 -3.83 14.85
CA SER A 313 -45.10 -3.70 13.76
C SER A 313 -46.23 -4.76 13.85
N ARG A 314 -45.94 -5.94 14.42
CA ARG A 314 -46.86 -7.08 14.58
C ARG A 314 -47.72 -7.04 15.84
N SER A 315 -47.36 -6.28 16.89
CA SER A 315 -48.15 -6.16 18.11
C SER A 315 -49.45 -5.36 17.87
N ARG A 316 -50.44 -6.03 17.28
CA ARG A 316 -51.86 -5.74 17.44
C ARG A 316 -52.51 -6.93 18.12
N THR A 317 -52.99 -6.71 19.34
CA THR A 317 -54.19 -7.39 19.85
C THR A 317 -55.29 -7.21 18.80
N PRO A 318 -55.99 -8.27 18.34
CA PRO A 318 -57.14 -8.09 17.49
C PRO A 318 -58.19 -7.30 18.29
N ALA A 319 -58.54 -6.10 17.81
CA ALA A 319 -59.75 -5.45 18.26
C ALA A 319 -60.91 -6.31 17.76
N THR A 320 -61.46 -7.10 18.67
CA THR A 320 -62.73 -7.80 18.49
C THR A 320 -63.81 -6.75 18.27
N VAL A 321 -64.04 -6.36 17.01
CA VAL A 321 -65.26 -5.65 16.64
C VAL A 321 -66.33 -6.73 16.48
N ALA A 322 -67.10 -6.91 17.56
CA ALA A 322 -68.28 -7.74 17.58
C ALA A 322 -69.26 -7.24 16.50
N ARG A 323 -69.71 -8.19 15.67
CA ARG A 323 -70.88 -8.03 14.79
C ARG A 323 -72.13 -7.97 15.67
N HIS A 324 -72.93 -6.92 15.55
CA HIS A 324 -74.38 -7.04 15.70
C HIS A 324 -75.04 -6.71 14.36
N ALA A 325 -75.89 -7.64 13.95
CA ALA A 325 -76.70 -7.64 12.74
C ALA A 325 -78.11 -7.11 13.03
N ALA A 326 -78.86 -6.91 11.94
CA ALA A 326 -80.30 -6.59 11.80
C ALA A 326 -80.60 -5.08 11.67
N ALA A 327 -81.38 -4.60 10.71
CA ALA A 327 -82.09 -5.17 9.57
C ALA A 327 -82.49 -4.02 8.63
N ASP A 328 -82.60 -4.30 7.33
CA ASP A 328 -83.31 -3.53 6.30
C ASP A 328 -84.51 -4.41 5.85
N PRO A 329 -85.62 -3.93 5.18
CA PRO A 329 -85.55 -3.00 4.04
C PRO A 329 -86.77 -2.08 3.74
N ALA A 330 -86.60 -1.25 2.69
CA ALA A 330 -87.52 -0.99 1.55
C ALA A 330 -88.26 0.40 1.44
N PRO A 331 -88.75 0.81 0.25
CA PRO A 331 -88.18 1.93 -0.51
C PRO A 331 -89.21 2.96 -1.06
N THR A 332 -88.76 4.08 -1.64
CA THR A 332 -89.61 4.86 -2.57
C THR A 332 -88.82 5.47 -3.72
N ARG A 333 -89.24 5.08 -4.92
CA ARG A 333 -88.89 5.56 -6.26
C ARG A 333 -89.91 6.64 -6.66
N VAL A 334 -89.47 7.73 -7.31
CA VAL A 334 -90.30 8.52 -8.24
C VAL A 334 -89.43 8.91 -9.45
N ASP A 335 -90.05 8.80 -10.63
CA ASP A 335 -89.50 8.83 -11.98
C ASP A 335 -89.41 10.25 -12.62
N GLN A 336 -88.43 10.41 -13.55
CA GLN A 336 -88.46 11.07 -14.89
C GLN A 336 -88.62 12.61 -15.11
N PRO A 337 -88.33 13.18 -16.33
CA PRO A 337 -87.23 12.98 -17.31
C PRO A 337 -86.72 14.34 -17.97
N PRO A 338 -86.29 14.47 -19.26
CA PRO A 338 -84.91 14.83 -19.64
C PRO A 338 -84.75 16.12 -20.49
N VAL A 339 -83.51 16.57 -20.73
CA VAL A 339 -83.16 17.42 -21.89
C VAL A 339 -81.87 16.92 -22.54
N ARG A 340 -81.87 16.93 -23.86
CA ARG A 340 -80.97 16.30 -24.81
C ARG A 340 -80.27 17.39 -25.66
N ASP A 341 -79.29 16.93 -26.44
CA ASP A 341 -78.72 17.53 -27.66
C ASP A 341 -77.61 18.58 -27.45
N ASP A 342 -76.52 18.64 -28.22
CA ASP A 342 -75.88 17.71 -29.16
C ASP A 342 -74.54 18.36 -29.61
N ALA A 343 -73.75 17.58 -30.36
CA ALA A 343 -72.80 18.02 -31.40
C ALA A 343 -71.30 18.26 -31.03
N ARG A 344 -70.51 17.22 -31.35
CA ARG A 344 -69.12 17.20 -31.90
C ARG A 344 -69.09 17.84 -33.32
N PRO A 345 -68.00 17.89 -34.16
CA PRO A 345 -66.68 17.19 -34.18
C PRO A 345 -65.49 18.12 -34.60
N GLY A 346 -64.23 17.74 -34.85
CA GLY A 346 -63.49 16.50 -35.07
C GLY A 346 -61.95 16.75 -35.06
N GLY A 347 -61.14 15.67 -35.12
CA GLY A 347 -59.65 15.66 -34.96
C GLY A 347 -58.84 16.12 -36.20
N PRO A 348 -57.66 15.54 -36.55
CA PRO A 348 -56.74 14.61 -35.83
C PRO A 348 -55.21 14.96 -35.99
N LEU A 349 -54.34 14.02 -35.56
CA LEU A 349 -52.88 13.86 -35.88
C LEU A 349 -51.93 14.83 -35.13
N THR A 350 -50.71 14.48 -34.67
CA THR A 350 -49.68 13.52 -35.08
C THR A 350 -48.80 13.08 -33.89
N ASP A 351 -48.03 12.01 -34.13
CA ASP A 351 -46.80 11.60 -33.43
C ASP A 351 -45.82 12.75 -33.11
N GLU A 352 -45.10 12.66 -32.00
CA GLU A 352 -43.62 12.58 -31.97
C GLU A 352 -43.04 12.68 -30.54
N ILE A 353 -41.94 11.93 -30.37
CA ILE A 353 -41.04 11.82 -29.23
C ILE A 353 -40.39 13.19 -28.91
N PRO A 354 -39.92 13.40 -27.66
CA PRO A 354 -38.56 13.96 -27.57
C PRO A 354 -37.62 13.20 -26.61
N PRO A 355 -36.30 13.20 -26.90
CA PRO A 355 -35.27 12.46 -26.17
C PRO A 355 -34.58 13.30 -25.08
N ALA A 356 -33.73 12.59 -24.32
CA ALA A 356 -32.81 13.09 -23.31
C ALA A 356 -31.74 14.08 -23.84
N SER A 357 -31.28 14.99 -22.98
CA SER A 357 -29.87 15.43 -22.95
C SER A 357 -29.56 16.37 -21.76
N THR A 358 -28.60 15.93 -20.95
CA THR A 358 -27.41 16.61 -20.39
C THR A 358 -27.39 18.06 -19.90
N ASN A 359 -26.73 18.18 -18.73
CA ASN A 359 -25.75 19.18 -18.29
C ASN A 359 -26.18 20.40 -17.45
N TRP A 360 -25.86 20.28 -16.15
CA TRP A 360 -24.98 21.16 -15.36
C TRP A 360 -25.01 22.68 -15.63
N LYS A 361 -25.46 23.41 -14.61
CA LYS A 361 -24.98 24.74 -14.27
C LYS A 361 -24.81 24.86 -12.76
N SER A 362 -23.59 25.21 -12.38
CA SER A 362 -23.15 25.56 -11.03
C SER A 362 -23.52 27.02 -10.76
N GLU A 363 -24.05 27.32 -9.57
CA GLU A 363 -24.09 28.67 -9.01
C GLU A 363 -23.15 28.78 -7.81
N GLU A 364 -22.56 29.97 -7.72
CA GLU A 364 -21.45 30.53 -6.94
C GLU A 364 -21.48 30.34 -5.41
N PRO A 365 -20.45 30.84 -4.70
CA PRO A 365 -20.70 32.16 -4.12
C PRO A 365 -19.54 33.16 -4.26
N THR A 366 -19.97 34.38 -4.55
CA THR A 366 -19.27 35.66 -4.45
C THR A 366 -19.07 36.08 -2.99
N VAL A 367 -17.88 36.55 -2.61
CA VAL A 367 -17.70 37.72 -1.73
C VAL A 367 -16.41 38.47 -2.15
N PRO A 368 -16.45 39.82 -2.28
CA PRO A 368 -15.36 40.58 -2.88
C PRO A 368 -14.46 41.35 -1.89
N SER A 369 -13.33 41.75 -2.46
CA SER A 369 -12.60 43.02 -2.29
C SER A 369 -11.79 43.28 -1.01
N GLN A 370 -10.46 43.31 -1.21
CA GLN A 370 -9.68 44.53 -0.91
C GLN A 370 -8.48 44.64 -1.86
N ARG A 371 -8.37 45.80 -2.51
CA ARG A 371 -7.27 46.24 -3.38
C ARG A 371 -6.32 47.11 -2.58
N SER A 372 -5.01 46.95 -2.80
CA SER A 372 -3.94 47.97 -2.80
C SER A 372 -2.71 47.26 -3.41
N ALA A 373 -2.35 47.46 -4.67
CA ALA A 373 -1.28 48.38 -5.15
C ALA A 373 0.03 48.22 -4.33
N GLN A 374 1.22 47.95 -4.89
CA GLN A 374 1.92 48.71 -5.94
C GLN A 374 3.32 48.07 -6.22
N GLY A 375 3.92 48.32 -7.40
CA GLY A 375 5.34 48.05 -7.73
C GLY A 375 5.57 46.79 -8.57
N GLU A 376 5.76 46.80 -9.91
CA GLU A 376 6.93 47.32 -10.66
C GLU A 376 8.26 46.97 -9.96
N SER A 377 9.26 46.33 -10.57
CA SER A 377 9.65 46.31 -11.99
C SER A 377 10.75 45.26 -12.24
N GLU A 378 10.79 44.84 -13.51
CA GLU A 378 11.99 44.55 -14.33
C GLU A 378 13.00 43.42 -13.99
N LYS A 379 13.03 42.47 -14.95
CA LYS A 379 14.20 42.04 -15.74
C LYS A 379 15.56 41.97 -15.02
N GLN A 380 16.08 40.74 -14.90
CA GLN A 380 17.07 40.21 -15.84
C GLN A 380 16.98 38.68 -15.90
#